data_AF-A0A0L1J093-F1
#
_entry.id   AF-A0A0L1J093-F1
#
_cell.length_a   1.000
_cell.length_b   1.000
_cell.length_c   1.000
_cell.angle_alpha   90.00
_cell.angle_beta   90.00
_cell.angle_gamma   90.00
#
_symmetry.space_group_name_H-M   'P 1'
#
loop_
_entity.id
_entity.type
_entity.pdbx_description
1 polymer ?
#
loop_
_entity_poly.entity_id
_entity_poly.type
_entity_poly.pdbx_seq_one_letter_code
_entity_poly.pdbx_strand_id
1 'polypeptide(L)'
;MSLAIHYVILPRMPCLARLDSMGENGTWAVKCHGWIKLSDEQFRPVQRKWSTKRYSRWAIVKDYLPDRVALSDIPDIKRKMVIARRARLFPGDAEPKNYRGSFLVDLGRTKTWPYIEFIWSDKRRRAFFDNFERYLKCWVLCDLNGRRVSEEEASRYATNPEQFMVDFDCRVALYDDSWPNPFR
;
A
#
# COMPACT_ATOMS: atom_id res chain seq x y z
N MET A 1 2.35 -22.98 -6.64
CA MET A 1 1.75 -21.63 -6.64
C MET A 1 0.68 -21.59 -5.56
N SER A 2 0.96 -20.96 -4.42
CA SER A 2 -0.03 -20.80 -3.34
C SER A 2 -0.74 -19.46 -3.54
N LEU A 3 -2.00 -19.49 -3.97
CA LEU A 3 -2.86 -18.31 -4.07
C LEU A 3 -3.38 -17.99 -2.66
N ALA A 4 -2.73 -17.08 -1.94
CA ALA A 4 -3.35 -16.53 -0.75
C ALA A 4 -4.38 -15.47 -1.17
N ILE A 5 -5.65 -15.79 -0.97
CA ILE A 5 -6.75 -14.86 -1.25
C ILE A 5 -6.80 -13.83 -0.12
N HIS A 6 -6.01 -12.77 -0.25
CA HIS A 6 -6.17 -11.57 0.57
C HIS A 6 -7.36 -10.77 0.01
N TYR A 7 -8.54 -10.97 0.60
CA TYR A 7 -9.78 -10.29 0.23
C TYR A 7 -9.64 -8.77 0.41
N VAL A 8 -9.43 -8.04 -0.69
CA VAL A 8 -9.76 -6.61 -0.72
C VAL A 8 -11.13 -6.48 -1.37
N ILE A 9 -12.11 -6.19 -0.54
CA ILE A 9 -13.50 -6.08 -0.95
C ILE A 9 -13.81 -4.59 -1.08
N LEU A 10 -13.62 -4.03 -2.26
CA LEU A 10 -14.03 -2.66 -2.53
C LEU A 10 -14.75 -2.59 -3.88
N PRO A 11 -15.86 -1.83 -3.95
CA PRO A 11 -16.83 -1.97 -5.03
C PRO A 11 -16.30 -1.59 -6.41
N ARG A 12 -15.21 -0.81 -6.54
CA ARG A 12 -14.56 -0.46 -7.82
C ARG A 12 -13.09 -0.10 -7.57
N MET A 13 -12.15 -0.69 -8.32
CA MET A 13 -10.74 -0.27 -8.33
C MET A 13 -10.33 0.23 -9.72
N PRO A 14 -10.64 1.49 -10.07
CA PRO A 14 -10.19 2.08 -11.35
C PRO A 14 -8.66 2.08 -11.50
N CYS A 15 -7.92 2.01 -10.39
CA CYS A 15 -6.46 1.96 -10.39
C CYS A 15 -5.91 0.71 -11.07
N LEU A 16 -6.52 -0.46 -10.83
CA LEU A 16 -6.09 -1.72 -11.46
C LEU A 16 -6.35 -1.70 -12.96
N ALA A 17 -7.55 -1.28 -13.39
CA ALA A 17 -7.87 -1.11 -14.80
C ALA A 17 -6.93 -0.09 -15.49
N ARG A 18 -6.55 0.98 -14.79
CA ARG A 18 -5.58 1.97 -15.30
C ARG A 18 -4.20 1.35 -15.52
N LEU A 19 -3.70 0.56 -14.56
CA LEU A 19 -2.41 -0.12 -14.71
C LEU A 19 -2.46 -1.15 -15.82
N ASP A 20 -3.54 -1.93 -15.92
CA ASP A 20 -3.72 -2.94 -16.95
C ASP A 20 -3.76 -2.34 -18.37
N SER A 21 -4.54 -1.26 -18.56
CA SER A 21 -4.58 -0.53 -19.84
C SER A 21 -3.25 0.14 -20.23
N MET A 22 -2.34 0.33 -19.28
CA MET A 22 -0.98 0.82 -19.54
C MET A 22 0.04 -0.30 -19.74
N GLY A 23 -0.33 -1.57 -19.58
CA GLY A 23 0.60 -2.70 -19.58
C GLY A 23 1.50 -2.76 -18.34
N GLU A 24 1.08 -2.13 -17.24
CA GLU A 24 1.85 -1.94 -16.00
C GLU A 24 1.23 -2.73 -14.81
N ASN A 25 0.40 -3.73 -15.11
CA ASN A 25 -0.17 -4.62 -14.08
C ASN A 25 0.95 -5.50 -13.48
N GLY A 26 1.12 -5.42 -12.16
CA GLY A 26 2.18 -6.16 -11.46
C GLY A 26 3.54 -5.48 -11.42
N THR A 27 3.69 -4.22 -11.88
CA THR A 27 4.99 -3.53 -11.91
C THR A 27 5.19 -2.58 -10.72
N TRP A 28 4.16 -1.81 -10.36
CA TRP A 28 4.15 -0.93 -9.19
C TRP A 28 3.40 -1.51 -7.99
N ALA A 29 2.19 -2.00 -8.24
CA ALA A 29 1.41 -2.74 -7.27
C ALA A 29 1.47 -4.23 -7.59
N VAL A 30 1.09 -5.06 -6.61
CA VAL A 30 0.97 -6.51 -6.79
C VAL A 30 0.07 -6.86 -7.97
N LYS A 31 0.44 -7.89 -8.73
CA LYS A 31 -0.29 -8.29 -9.94
C LYS A 31 -1.71 -8.70 -9.60
N CYS A 32 -2.67 -8.12 -10.31
CA CYS A 32 -4.07 -8.51 -10.25
C CYS A 32 -4.38 -9.49 -11.38
N HIS A 33 -5.04 -10.60 -11.04
CA HIS A 33 -5.50 -11.63 -11.97
C HIS A 33 -6.99 -11.54 -12.29
N GLY A 34 -7.72 -10.66 -11.59
CA GLY A 34 -9.13 -10.39 -11.84
C GLY A 34 -9.97 -10.39 -10.58
N TRP A 35 -11.24 -10.76 -10.73
CA TRP A 35 -12.22 -10.72 -9.65
C TRP A 35 -12.94 -12.06 -9.52
N ILE A 36 -13.23 -12.44 -8.29
CA ILE A 36 -14.07 -13.59 -7.96
C ILE A 36 -15.28 -13.13 -7.15
N LYS A 37 -16.45 -13.68 -7.45
CA LYS A 37 -17.65 -13.49 -6.64
C LYS A 37 -17.66 -14.54 -5.54
N LEU A 38 -17.69 -14.09 -4.29
CA LEU A 38 -17.71 -14.97 -3.12
C LEU A 38 -19.07 -15.65 -2.93
N SER A 39 -19.03 -16.92 -2.52
CA SER A 39 -20.22 -17.64 -2.05
C SER A 39 -20.76 -17.05 -0.74
N ASP A 40 -21.96 -17.45 -0.33
CA ASP A 40 -22.53 -17.04 0.96
C ASP A 40 -21.64 -17.47 2.13
N GLU A 41 -21.10 -18.68 2.08
CA GLU A 41 -20.20 -19.23 3.10
C GLU A 41 -18.91 -18.43 3.17
N GLN A 42 -18.33 -18.07 2.02
CA GLN A 42 -17.10 -17.28 1.94
C GLN A 42 -17.30 -15.83 2.37
N PHE A 43 -18.47 -15.24 2.11
CA PHE A 43 -18.76 -13.84 2.43
C PHE A 43 -19.26 -13.63 3.87
N ARG A 44 -19.85 -14.66 4.49
CA ARG A 44 -20.42 -14.61 5.85
C ARG A 44 -19.45 -14.08 6.92
N PRO A 45 -18.15 -14.45 6.95
CA PRO A 45 -17.20 -13.90 7.92
C PRO A 45 -16.99 -12.39 7.76
N VAL A 46 -16.93 -11.90 6.52
CA VAL A 46 -16.75 -10.47 6.20
C VAL A 46 -17.98 -9.69 6.66
N GLN A 47 -19.17 -10.21 6.34
CA GLN A 47 -20.44 -9.62 6.75
C GLN A 47 -20.56 -9.50 8.27
N ARG A 48 -20.18 -10.54 9.02
CA ARG A 48 -20.21 -10.53 10.49
C ARG A 48 -19.26 -9.49 11.09
N LYS A 49 -18.06 -9.35 10.51
CA LYS A 49 -17.02 -8.48 11.05
C LYS A 49 -17.23 -7.01 10.71
N TRP A 50 -17.78 -6.69 9.54
CA TRP A 50 -17.72 -5.31 9.01
C TRP A 50 -19.06 -4.73 8.52
N SER A 51 -20.17 -5.46 8.66
CA SER A 51 -21.52 -5.14 8.14
C SER A 51 -21.61 -5.06 6.61
N THR A 52 -22.75 -5.44 6.03
CA THR A 52 -22.97 -5.51 4.57
C THR A 52 -23.01 -4.16 3.86
N LYS A 53 -23.19 -3.05 4.58
CA LYS A 53 -23.41 -1.73 3.95
C LYS A 53 -22.17 -1.17 3.23
N ARG A 54 -20.98 -1.71 3.52
CA ARG A 54 -19.69 -1.16 3.00
C ARG A 54 -18.97 -2.07 2.00
N TYR A 55 -19.39 -3.32 1.86
CA TYR A 55 -18.60 -4.36 1.21
C TYR A 55 -19.41 -5.14 0.17
N SER A 56 -18.84 -5.36 -1.01
CA SER A 56 -19.45 -6.14 -2.09
C SER A 56 -19.08 -7.63 -2.00
N ARG A 57 -19.77 -8.52 -2.73
CA ARG A 57 -19.35 -9.92 -2.83
C ARG A 57 -18.18 -10.16 -3.77
N TRP A 58 -17.73 -9.13 -4.47
CA TRP A 58 -16.59 -9.24 -5.37
C TRP A 58 -15.30 -9.01 -4.60
N ALA A 59 -14.38 -9.95 -4.76
CA ALA A 59 -13.03 -9.89 -4.23
C ALA A 59 -12.02 -9.87 -5.38
N ILE A 60 -10.92 -9.16 -5.18
CA ILE A 60 -9.79 -9.14 -6.12
C ILE A 60 -8.91 -10.35 -5.89
N VAL A 61 -8.51 -11.01 -6.97
CA VAL A 61 -7.50 -12.06 -6.96
C VAL A 61 -6.17 -11.45 -7.38
N LYS A 62 -5.16 -11.57 -6.53
CA LYS A 62 -3.84 -10.98 -6.72
C LYS A 62 -2.74 -11.91 -6.24
N ASP A 63 -1.50 -11.67 -6.67
CA ASP A 63 -0.36 -12.44 -6.18
C ASP A 63 -0.23 -12.33 -4.65
N TYR A 64 0.17 -13.45 -4.05
CA TYR A 64 0.56 -13.47 -2.64
C TYR A 64 2.07 -13.29 -2.53
N LEU A 65 2.45 -12.21 -1.86
CA LEU A 65 3.85 -11.90 -1.55
C LEU A 65 4.03 -12.05 -0.03
N PRO A 66 4.76 -13.08 0.44
CA PRO A 66 4.92 -13.32 1.88
C PRO A 66 5.92 -12.34 2.51
N ASP A 67 6.88 -11.85 1.73
CA ASP A 67 8.03 -11.11 2.23
C ASP A 67 7.62 -9.71 2.71
N ARG A 68 7.97 -9.40 3.96
CA ARG A 68 7.80 -8.06 4.51
C ARG A 68 8.69 -7.07 3.76
N VAL A 69 8.28 -5.81 3.75
CA VAL A 69 9.14 -4.75 3.22
C VAL A 69 10.36 -4.57 4.12
N ALA A 70 11.53 -4.40 3.51
CA ALA A 70 12.80 -4.07 4.14
C ALA A 70 13.26 -2.66 3.72
N LEU A 71 14.19 -2.06 4.48
CA LEU A 71 14.76 -0.75 4.11
C LEU A 71 15.50 -0.81 2.77
N SER A 72 16.07 -1.97 2.42
CA SER A 72 16.70 -2.22 1.12
C SER A 72 15.74 -2.17 -0.07
N ASP A 73 14.42 -2.28 0.15
CA ASP A 73 13.40 -2.16 -0.91
C ASP A 73 13.10 -0.70 -1.29
N ILE A 74 13.46 0.27 -0.43
CA ILE A 74 13.13 1.69 -0.60
C ILE A 74 13.58 2.26 -1.96
N PRO A 75 14.80 1.98 -2.48
CA PRO A 75 15.20 2.44 -3.81
C PRO A 75 14.26 1.96 -4.92
N ASP A 76 13.80 0.71 -4.86
CA ASP A 76 12.86 0.16 -5.83
C ASP A 76 11.44 0.70 -5.66
N ILE A 77 10.99 0.91 -4.42
CA ILE A 77 9.70 1.58 -4.12
C ILE A 77 9.70 2.98 -4.73
N LYS A 78 10.78 3.75 -4.52
CA LYS A 78 10.96 5.09 -5.10
C LYS A 78 10.90 5.04 -6.63
N ARG A 79 11.64 4.12 -7.25
CA ARG A 79 11.67 3.94 -8.71
C ARG A 79 10.29 3.59 -9.27
N LYS A 80 9.59 2.63 -8.66
CA LYS A 80 8.25 2.18 -9.08
C LYS A 80 7.18 3.25 -8.90
N MET A 81 7.34 4.19 -7.97
CA MET A 81 6.37 5.28 -7.77
C MET A 81 6.21 6.20 -8.99
N VAL A 82 7.19 6.24 -9.89
CA VAL A 82 7.10 6.92 -11.19
C VAL A 82 5.96 6.36 -12.04
N ILE A 83 5.69 5.05 -11.95
CA ILE A 83 4.60 4.38 -12.68
C ILE A 83 3.25 4.89 -12.16
N ALA A 84 3.05 4.94 -10.84
CA ALA A 84 1.83 5.49 -10.24
C ALA A 84 1.60 6.95 -10.65
N ARG A 85 2.68 7.76 -10.69
CA ARG A 85 2.62 9.16 -11.14
C ARG A 85 2.19 9.27 -12.60
N ARG A 86 2.77 8.47 -13.49
CA ARG A 86 2.43 8.41 -14.94
C ARG A 86 1.00 7.92 -15.15
N ALA A 87 0.57 6.93 -14.39
CA ALA A 87 -0.79 6.40 -14.38
C ALA A 87 -1.83 7.35 -13.77
N ARG A 88 -1.40 8.52 -13.30
CA ARG A 88 -2.23 9.54 -12.62
C ARG A 88 -2.99 8.94 -11.42
N LEU A 89 -2.32 8.07 -10.68
CA LEU A 89 -2.82 7.49 -9.45
C LEU A 89 -2.39 8.34 -8.25
N PHE A 90 -3.11 8.20 -7.15
CA PHE A 90 -2.68 8.65 -5.83
C PHE A 90 -2.77 7.50 -4.85
N PRO A 91 -1.62 7.08 -4.30
CA PRO A 91 -1.56 5.96 -3.40
C PRO A 91 -1.83 6.42 -1.97
N GLY A 92 -3.10 6.44 -1.59
CA GLY A 92 -3.54 6.77 -0.23
C GLY A 92 -3.13 5.76 0.83
N ASP A 93 -2.58 4.61 0.43
CA ASP A 93 -2.17 3.49 1.29
C ASP A 93 -0.66 3.23 1.24
N ALA A 94 0.16 4.22 0.87
CA ALA A 94 1.60 4.05 0.70
C ALA A 94 2.41 3.85 2.01
N GLU A 95 1.81 3.31 3.07
CA GLU A 95 2.44 3.01 4.35
C GLU A 95 3.25 1.69 4.32
N PRO A 96 4.34 1.55 5.11
CA PRO A 96 5.19 0.35 5.10
C PRO A 96 4.41 -0.97 5.20
N LYS A 97 3.41 -1.03 6.09
CA LYS A 97 2.58 -2.23 6.32
C LYS A 97 1.85 -2.73 5.05
N ASN A 98 1.63 -1.84 4.09
CA ASN A 98 0.95 -2.11 2.83
C ASN A 98 1.92 -2.47 1.69
N TYR A 99 3.21 -2.64 1.98
CA TYR A 99 4.19 -3.17 1.03
C TYR A 99 4.59 -4.61 1.34
N ARG A 100 4.91 -5.36 0.29
CA ARG A 100 5.59 -6.66 0.36
C ARG A 100 6.74 -6.64 -0.63
N GLY A 101 7.97 -6.75 -0.12
CA GLY A 101 9.15 -6.24 -0.81
C GLY A 101 8.91 -4.81 -1.31
N SER A 102 9.19 -4.56 -2.59
CA SER A 102 8.96 -3.25 -3.23
C SER A 102 7.57 -3.08 -3.90
N PHE A 103 6.61 -3.96 -3.65
CA PHE A 103 5.27 -3.89 -4.26
C PHE A 103 4.21 -3.41 -3.28
N LEU A 104 3.38 -2.47 -3.72
CA LEU A 104 2.20 -2.05 -2.96
C LEU A 104 1.10 -3.12 -3.05
N VAL A 105 0.66 -3.64 -1.91
CA VAL A 105 -0.35 -4.71 -1.85
C VAL A 105 -1.75 -4.21 -1.50
N ASP A 106 -1.88 -3.06 -0.83
CA ASP A 106 -3.18 -2.45 -0.56
C ASP A 106 -3.41 -1.23 -1.45
N LEU A 107 -4.51 -1.27 -2.19
CA LEU A 107 -4.93 -0.21 -3.10
C LEU A 107 -6.30 0.36 -2.69
N GLY A 108 -6.79 0.04 -1.50
CA GLY A 108 -8.17 0.34 -1.10
C GLY A 108 -8.55 1.82 -1.06
N ARG A 109 -7.59 2.70 -0.76
CA ARG A 109 -7.69 4.16 -0.78
C ARG A 109 -6.98 4.76 -2.01
N THR A 110 -6.49 3.94 -2.94
CA THR A 110 -5.84 4.45 -4.14
C THR A 110 -6.87 5.10 -5.07
N LYS A 111 -6.65 6.37 -5.38
CA LYS A 111 -7.51 7.17 -6.26
C LYS A 111 -6.94 7.21 -7.66
N THR A 112 -7.82 7.25 -8.67
CA THR A 112 -7.44 7.39 -10.08
C THR A 112 -7.95 8.73 -10.60
N TRP A 113 -7.10 9.49 -11.27
CA TRP A 113 -7.49 10.74 -11.92
C TRP A 113 -8.00 10.49 -13.36
N PRO A 114 -8.99 11.26 -13.86
CA PRO A 114 -9.73 12.32 -13.15
C PRO A 114 -10.62 11.75 -12.04
N TYR A 115 -10.61 12.44 -10.90
CA TYR A 115 -11.51 12.19 -9.77
C TYR A 115 -12.40 13.41 -9.59
N ILE A 116 -13.54 13.26 -8.92
CA ILE A 116 -14.47 14.38 -8.70
C ILE A 116 -13.72 15.51 -7.97
N GLU A 117 -13.51 16.64 -8.66
CA GLU A 117 -12.58 17.70 -8.26
C GLU A 117 -12.94 18.34 -6.91
N PHE A 118 -14.23 18.40 -6.57
CA PHE A 118 -14.68 18.94 -5.28
C PHE A 118 -14.15 18.14 -4.08
N ILE A 119 -13.88 16.84 -4.28
CA ILE A 119 -13.39 15.93 -3.24
C ILE A 119 -11.86 15.96 -3.18
N TRP A 120 -11.19 16.24 -4.30
CA TRP A 120 -9.74 16.12 -4.37
C TRP A 120 -9.13 16.84 -5.58
N SER A 121 -8.10 17.65 -5.34
CA SER A 121 -7.42 18.44 -6.37
C SER A 121 -6.16 17.76 -6.92
N ASP A 122 -5.88 17.94 -8.21
CA ASP A 122 -4.62 17.51 -8.83
C ASP A 122 -3.39 18.17 -8.15
N LYS A 123 -3.56 19.35 -7.53
CA LYS A 123 -2.53 19.97 -6.69
C LYS A 123 -2.11 19.06 -5.53
N ARG A 124 -3.06 18.46 -4.81
CA ARG A 124 -2.76 17.51 -3.72
C ARG A 124 -2.08 16.24 -4.23
N ARG A 125 -2.50 15.74 -5.40
CA ARG A 125 -1.83 14.59 -6.05
C ARG A 125 -0.36 14.90 -6.35
N ARG A 126 -0.08 16.05 -6.98
CA ARG A 126 1.30 16.45 -7.32
C ARG A 126 2.14 16.65 -6.06
N ALA A 127 1.60 17.36 -5.07
CA ALA A 127 2.28 17.58 -3.79
C ALA A 127 2.66 16.27 -3.07
N PHE A 128 1.83 15.23 -3.16
CA PHE A 128 2.20 13.90 -2.64
C PHE A 128 3.48 13.38 -3.29
N PHE A 129 3.56 13.38 -4.62
CA PHE A 129 4.73 12.88 -5.34
C PHE A 129 5.99 13.71 -5.08
N ASP A 130 5.84 15.03 -4.98
CA ASP A 130 6.95 15.95 -4.69
C ASP A 130 7.53 15.71 -3.27
N ASN A 131 6.70 15.23 -2.34
CA ASN A 131 7.10 14.94 -0.96
C ASN A 131 7.38 13.46 -0.67
N PHE A 132 7.17 12.56 -1.64
CA PHE A 132 7.26 11.12 -1.39
C PHE A 132 8.65 10.67 -0.93
N GLU A 133 9.71 11.29 -1.43
CA GLU A 133 11.07 11.00 -0.97
C GLU A 133 11.29 11.38 0.50
N ARG A 134 10.68 12.48 0.97
CA ARG A 134 10.72 12.84 2.39
C ARG A 134 9.94 11.84 3.22
N TYR A 135 8.81 11.36 2.71
CA TYR A 135 8.01 10.32 3.36
C TYR A 135 8.79 9.02 3.57
N LEU A 136 9.56 8.58 2.56
CA LEU A 136 10.41 7.39 2.67
C LEU A 136 11.52 7.54 3.72
N LYS A 137 12.02 8.75 3.96
CA LYS A 137 13.03 9.01 5.02
C LYS A 137 12.49 8.84 6.44
N CYS A 138 11.17 8.86 6.60
CA CYS A 138 10.52 8.60 7.88
C CYS A 138 10.33 7.10 8.16
N TRP A 139 10.70 6.23 7.22
CA TRP A 139 10.63 4.79 7.42
C TRP A 139 11.81 4.33 8.26
N VAL A 140 11.51 3.64 9.35
CA VAL A 140 12.49 3.20 10.33
C VAL A 140 12.30 1.73 10.62
N LEU A 141 13.37 1.10 11.10
CA LEU A 141 13.30 -0.27 11.59
C LEU A 141 12.80 -0.28 13.04
N CYS A 142 11.82 -1.12 13.31
CA CYS A 142 11.23 -1.31 14.63
C CYS A 142 11.22 -2.81 14.98
N ASP A 143 11.29 -3.12 16.28
CA ASP A 143 10.93 -4.44 16.78
C ASP A 143 9.39 -4.63 16.79
N LEU A 144 8.92 -5.84 17.09
CA LEU A 144 7.48 -6.16 17.14
C LEU A 144 6.69 -5.34 18.18
N ASN A 145 7.37 -4.69 19.12
CA ASN A 145 6.75 -3.82 20.12
C ASN A 145 6.73 -2.34 19.68
N GLY A 146 7.19 -2.05 18.46
CA GLY A 146 7.23 -0.70 17.90
C GLY A 146 8.41 0.14 18.40
N ARG A 147 9.40 -0.47 19.07
CA ARG A 147 10.61 0.26 19.48
C ARG A 147 11.56 0.32 18.30
N ARG A 148 12.02 1.54 17.99
CA ARG A 148 13.03 1.79 16.96
C ARG A 148 14.34 1.07 17.31
N VAL A 149 14.93 0.43 16.30
CA VAL A 149 16.21 -0.27 16.37
C VAL A 149 17.15 0.24 15.28
N SER A 150 18.46 0.17 15.52
CA SER A 150 19.44 0.48 14.47
C SER A 150 19.59 -0.69 13.49
N GLU A 151 20.12 -0.42 12.30
CA GLU A 151 20.45 -1.47 11.34
C GLU A 151 21.51 -2.43 11.89
N GLU A 152 22.45 -1.92 12.69
CA GLU A 152 23.49 -2.71 13.35
C GLU A 152 22.88 -3.65 14.40
N GLU A 153 21.95 -3.16 15.21
CA GLU A 153 21.22 -3.96 16.19
C GLU A 153 20.42 -5.07 15.48
N ALA A 154 19.70 -4.75 14.42
CA ALA A 154 18.95 -5.75 13.67
C ALA A 154 19.84 -6.75 12.92
N SER A 155 20.99 -6.31 12.41
CA SER A 155 21.96 -7.18 11.74
C SER A 155 22.57 -8.21 12.68
N ARG A 156 22.73 -7.88 13.98
CA ARG A 156 23.16 -8.86 15.00
C ARG A 156 22.16 -10.00 15.19
N TYR A 157 20.89 -9.75 14.85
CA TYR A 157 19.80 -10.72 14.87
C TYR A 157 19.37 -11.16 13.46
N ALA A 158 20.25 -11.04 12.46
CA ALA A 158 19.97 -11.41 11.06
C ALA A 158 19.47 -12.85 10.86
N THR A 159 19.61 -13.71 11.87
CA THR A 159 19.06 -15.07 11.92
C THR A 159 17.55 -15.12 12.16
N ASN A 160 16.91 -14.02 12.56
CA ASN A 160 15.47 -13.98 12.81
C ASN A 160 14.81 -12.68 12.29
N PRO A 161 14.75 -12.49 10.96
CA PRO A 161 14.18 -11.28 10.35
C PRO A 161 12.70 -11.05 10.68
N GLU A 162 11.99 -12.06 11.18
CA GLU A 162 10.58 -11.94 11.60
C GLU A 162 10.38 -11.07 12.85
N GLN A 163 11.44 -10.85 13.64
CA GLN A 163 11.42 -10.05 14.86
C GLN A 163 11.40 -8.53 14.62
N PHE A 164 11.61 -8.11 13.37
CA PHE A 164 11.65 -6.70 12.99
C PHE A 164 10.66 -6.39 11.88
N MET A 165 10.33 -5.12 11.77
CA MET A 165 9.52 -4.57 10.68
C MET A 165 9.93 -3.14 10.36
N VAL A 166 9.70 -2.74 9.12
CA VAL A 166 9.75 -1.33 8.76
C VAL A 166 8.42 -0.71 9.14
N ASP A 167 8.49 0.39 9.88
CA ASP A 167 7.33 1.18 10.26
C ASP A 167 7.58 2.68 10.05
N PHE A 168 6.54 3.48 10.22
CA PHE A 168 6.56 4.91 10.02
C PHE A 168 6.88 5.63 11.34
N ASP A 169 7.98 6.39 11.41
CA ASP A 169 8.28 7.23 12.57
C ASP A 169 7.35 8.46 12.58
N CYS A 170 6.22 8.32 13.26
CA CYS A 170 5.22 9.36 13.39
C CYS A 170 5.77 10.64 14.05
N ARG A 171 6.86 10.57 14.82
CA ARG A 171 7.48 11.76 15.42
C ARG A 171 8.09 12.66 14.35
N VAL A 172 8.71 12.10 13.31
CA VAL A 172 9.30 12.91 12.21
C VAL A 172 8.20 13.58 11.38
N ALA A 173 7.04 12.93 11.23
CA ALA A 173 5.92 13.46 10.46
C ALA A 173 5.05 14.49 11.20
N LEU A 174 5.17 14.59 12.52
CA LEU A 174 4.35 15.47 13.37
C LEU A 174 4.94 16.89 13.55
N TYR A 175 6.18 17.14 13.14
CA TYR A 175 6.86 18.43 13.38
C TYR A 175 6.96 19.35 12.15
N ASP A 176 6.31 19.01 11.03
CA ASP A 176 6.25 19.89 9.86
C ASP A 176 4.78 20.20 9.51
N ASP A 177 4.24 21.27 10.09
CA ASP A 177 2.87 21.76 9.82
C ASP A 177 2.70 22.26 8.37
N SER A 178 3.78 22.43 7.60
CA SER A 178 3.70 22.69 6.16
C SER A 178 3.37 21.43 5.35
N TRP A 179 3.34 20.27 6.01
CA TRP A 179 3.11 18.97 5.39
C TRP A 179 1.61 18.61 5.45
N PRO A 180 0.91 18.54 4.30
CA PRO A 180 -0.41 17.94 4.29
C PRO A 180 -0.24 16.46 4.57
N ASN A 181 -0.53 16.02 5.80
CA ASN A 181 -0.60 14.59 6.13
C ASN A 181 -1.53 13.92 5.11
N PRO A 182 -1.01 13.11 4.17
CA PRO A 182 -1.80 12.60 3.06
C PRO A 182 -2.78 11.51 3.52
N PHE A 183 -2.71 11.10 4.79
CA PHE A 183 -3.54 10.08 5.41
C PHE A 183 -4.65 10.67 6.29
N ARG A 184 -4.63 11.97 6.61
CA ARG A 184 -5.73 12.71 7.27
C ARG A 184 -6.80 13.13 6.26
#